data_AF-A0A9P6AVM9-F1
#
_entry.id   AF-A0A9P6AVM9-F1
#
_cell.length_a   1.000
_cell.length_b   1.000
_cell.length_c   1.000
_cell.angle_alpha   90.00
_cell.angle_beta   90.00
_cell.angle_gamma   90.00
#
_symmetry.space_group_name_H-M   'P 1'
#
loop_
_entity.id
_entity.type
_entity.pdbx_description
1 polymer ?
#
loop_
_entity_poly.entity_id
_entity_poly.type
_entity_poly.pdbx_seq_one_letter_code
_entity_poly.pdbx_strand_id
1 'polypeptide(L)'
;MLPLIRRFLGVLEIGEDDLTPCADRIGTPVSLEPVTDPTVNAVAGPASGSAQEARFPSFPSLPGVYSLIFLYTEPLSTLTGAFAAWFFPGATWFHHQLVPSFDPVPVALNNVRDKMAIWQLANCYFLLSLCSWFVLRSARDYLRHDLPSQEHIVRSLLVPLAIVDVTHVIVTLMAMPQDVIRKPLEWNGTTHGNITFTMFLFLTRIAWFAGVGRTVHHTGGPKVKET
;
A
#
# COMPACT_ATOMS: atom_id res chain seq x y z
N MET A 1 23.39 6.72 0.06
CA MET A 1 22.73 5.58 -0.62
C MET A 1 23.10 4.23 -0.03
N LEU A 2 24.39 3.88 0.12
CA LEU A 2 24.83 2.58 0.66
C LEU A 2 24.22 2.15 2.02
N PRO A 3 24.09 3.03 3.04
CA PRO A 3 23.46 2.64 4.32
C PRO A 3 21.94 2.40 4.19
N LEU A 4 21.30 3.02 3.19
CA LEU A 4 19.88 2.87 2.88
C LEU A 4 19.61 1.52 2.19
N ILE A 5 20.50 1.13 1.26
CA ILE A 5 20.48 -0.17 0.58
C ILE A 5 20.78 -1.30 1.56
N ARG A 6 21.72 -1.11 2.50
CA ARG A 6 22.01 -2.12 3.53
C ARG A 6 20.85 -2.31 4.51
N ARG A 7 20.13 -1.23 4.86
CA ARG A 7 18.88 -1.33 5.62
C ARG A 7 17.77 -1.99 4.82
N PHE A 8 17.65 -1.70 3.53
CA PHE A 8 16.68 -2.32 2.62
C PHE A 8 16.94 -3.82 2.43
N LEU A 9 18.20 -4.24 2.34
CA LEU A 9 18.58 -5.66 2.29
C LEU A 9 18.32 -6.37 3.62
N GLY A 10 18.60 -5.72 4.76
CA GLY A 10 18.22 -6.27 6.08
C GLY A 10 16.70 -6.29 6.34
N VAL A 11 15.88 -5.63 5.52
CA VAL A 11 14.41 -5.75 5.54
C VAL A 11 13.93 -7.00 4.81
N LEU A 12 14.69 -7.49 3.82
CA LEU A 12 14.39 -8.69 3.03
C LEU A 12 14.69 -9.99 3.77
N GLU A 13 15.58 -9.98 4.77
CA GLU A 13 15.77 -11.06 5.75
C GLU A 13 14.63 -11.08 6.78
N ILE A 14 13.38 -11.25 6.33
CA ILE A 14 12.28 -11.62 7.22
C ILE A 14 12.55 -13.06 7.64
N GLY A 15 12.91 -13.24 8.91
CA GLY A 15 13.42 -14.48 9.47
C GLY A 15 12.52 -15.68 9.25
N GLU A 16 13.13 -16.78 8.81
CA GLU A 16 12.61 -18.14 8.92
C GLU A 16 12.32 -18.54 10.39
N ASP A 17 12.83 -17.78 11.36
CA ASP A 17 12.76 -18.09 12.78
C ASP A 17 11.40 -17.79 13.45
N ASP A 18 10.46 -17.11 12.78
CA ASP A 18 9.19 -16.64 13.37
C ASP A 18 7.95 -17.47 12.95
N LEU A 19 8.16 -18.58 12.23
CA LEU A 19 7.09 -19.41 11.65
C LEU A 19 6.49 -20.49 12.59
N THR A 20 6.86 -20.52 13.87
CA THR A 20 6.23 -21.39 14.89
C THR A 20 6.51 -20.84 16.29
N PRO A 21 5.53 -20.62 17.20
CA PRO A 21 4.38 -21.49 17.47
C PRO A 21 3.05 -20.73 17.71
N CYS A 22 2.21 -20.58 16.68
CA CYS A 22 0.79 -20.21 16.86
C CYS A 22 -0.15 -21.42 16.94
N ALA A 23 0.38 -22.65 16.86
CA ALA A 23 -0.41 -23.87 16.81
C ALA A 23 -0.97 -24.34 18.17
N ASP A 24 -0.54 -23.74 19.29
CA ASP A 24 -0.80 -24.28 20.65
C ASP A 24 -1.85 -23.50 21.46
N ARG A 25 -2.63 -22.61 20.83
CA ARG A 25 -3.63 -21.77 21.50
C ARG A 25 -5.08 -22.02 21.08
N ILE A 26 -5.41 -23.25 20.68
CA ILE A 26 -6.81 -23.69 20.63
C ILE A 26 -7.18 -24.22 22.03
N GLY A 27 -7.43 -23.29 22.94
CA GLY A 27 -8.08 -23.58 24.21
C GLY A 27 -9.51 -24.06 23.97
N THR A 28 -9.94 -25.00 24.82
CA THR A 28 -11.24 -25.67 24.85
C THR A 28 -12.45 -24.71 24.70
N PRO A 29 -13.57 -25.17 24.12
CA PRO A 29 -14.78 -24.36 23.97
C PRO A 29 -15.33 -23.93 25.34
N VAL A 30 -15.47 -22.61 25.52
CA VAL A 30 -16.13 -22.00 26.68
C VAL A 30 -17.62 -22.30 26.60
N SER A 31 -18.13 -23.06 27.56
CA SER A 31 -19.57 -23.28 27.76
C SER A 31 -20.26 -21.95 28.10
N LEU A 32 -21.31 -21.61 27.34
CA LEU A 32 -22.19 -20.49 27.61
C LEU A 32 -23.18 -20.88 28.72
N GLU A 33 -23.03 -20.31 29.92
CA GLU A 33 -24.11 -20.27 30.91
C GLU A 33 -24.92 -18.97 30.79
N PRO A 34 -26.25 -19.00 31.00
CA PRO A 34 -27.11 -17.84 30.82
C PRO A 34 -27.06 -16.94 32.06
N VAL A 35 -26.63 -15.69 31.89
CA VAL A 35 -26.71 -14.67 32.94
C VAL A 35 -28.10 -14.03 32.91
N THR A 36 -28.90 -14.32 33.93
CA THR A 36 -30.07 -13.54 34.33
C THR A 36 -29.74 -12.74 35.59
N ASP A 37 -29.76 -11.41 35.52
CA ASP A 37 -30.29 -10.56 36.60
C ASP A 37 -30.63 -9.14 36.06
N PRO A 38 -31.79 -8.55 36.40
CA PRO A 38 -32.17 -7.20 36.00
C PRO A 38 -31.64 -6.15 37.01
N THR A 39 -31.81 -4.87 36.65
CA THR A 39 -31.68 -3.67 37.51
C THR A 39 -30.28 -3.21 37.94
N VAL A 40 -29.69 -2.29 37.16
CA VAL A 40 -29.01 -1.09 37.70
C VAL A 40 -29.34 0.12 36.83
N ASN A 41 -30.24 0.98 37.34
CA ASN A 41 -30.36 2.37 36.91
C ASN A 41 -29.28 3.20 37.62
N ALA A 42 -28.49 4.01 36.91
CA ALA A 42 -27.90 5.21 37.49
C ALA A 42 -27.37 6.21 36.44
N VAL A 43 -28.08 7.34 36.38
CA VAL A 43 -27.58 8.73 36.44
C VAL A 43 -26.76 9.28 35.26
N ALA A 44 -27.40 10.21 34.55
CA ALA A 44 -26.81 11.16 33.62
C ALA A 44 -25.84 12.14 34.32
N GLY A 45 -24.67 12.36 33.70
CA GLY A 45 -23.71 13.41 34.01
C GLY A 45 -23.39 14.26 32.77
N PRO A 46 -22.98 15.53 32.93
CA PRO A 46 -23.21 16.57 31.92
C PRO A 46 -22.19 16.58 30.79
N ALA A 47 -22.69 16.93 29.61
CA ALA A 47 -21.92 17.25 28.42
C ALA A 47 -20.95 18.42 28.70
N SER A 48 -19.64 18.15 28.65
CA SER A 48 -18.62 19.18 28.48
C SER A 48 -18.10 19.11 27.06
N GLY A 49 -18.58 20.05 26.24
CA GLY A 49 -18.05 20.29 24.90
C GLY A 49 -16.61 20.76 25.02
N SER A 50 -15.68 19.88 24.67
CA SER A 50 -14.32 20.25 24.30
C SER A 50 -14.20 20.08 22.79
N ALA A 51 -13.55 21.06 22.17
CA ALA A 51 -13.39 21.20 20.73
C ALA A 51 -13.12 19.86 20.05
N GLN A 52 -14.03 19.47 19.16
CA GLN A 52 -13.84 18.38 18.22
C GLN A 52 -12.79 18.84 17.20
N GLU A 53 -11.53 18.85 17.63
CA GLU A 53 -10.39 18.86 16.73
C GLU A 53 -10.64 17.72 15.73
N ALA A 54 -10.60 18.03 14.43
CA ALA A 54 -10.89 17.09 13.37
C ALA A 54 -9.91 15.91 13.47
N ARG A 55 -10.26 14.93 14.30
CA ARG A 55 -9.46 13.76 14.59
C ARG A 55 -9.56 12.90 13.35
N PHE A 56 -8.65 13.13 12.41
CA PHE A 56 -8.36 12.15 11.39
C PHE A 56 -8.23 10.79 12.09
N PRO A 57 -8.89 9.73 11.59
CA PRO A 57 -8.86 8.43 12.24
C PRO A 57 -7.41 8.06 12.52
N SER A 58 -7.06 7.95 13.81
CA SER A 58 -5.69 7.77 14.25
C SER A 58 -5.18 6.43 13.73
N PHE A 59 -4.20 6.45 12.82
CA PHE A 59 -3.48 5.27 12.39
C PHE A 59 -2.03 5.39 12.88
N PRO A 60 -1.71 4.84 14.06
CA PRO A 60 -0.42 5.12 14.72
C PRO A 60 0.80 4.68 13.90
N SER A 61 0.70 3.59 13.13
CA SER A 61 1.80 3.09 12.29
C SER A 61 2.06 3.92 11.03
N LEU A 62 1.09 4.75 10.61
CA LEU A 62 1.08 5.53 9.37
C LEU A 62 0.48 6.93 9.64
N PRO A 63 1.22 7.82 10.32
CA PRO A 63 0.70 9.12 10.71
C PRO A 63 0.60 10.10 9.53
N GLY A 64 -0.45 10.92 9.54
CA GLY A 64 -0.59 12.12 8.71
C GLY A 64 -0.47 11.88 7.21
N VAL A 65 0.58 12.45 6.59
CA VAL A 65 0.81 12.44 5.14
C VAL A 65 0.94 11.02 4.58
N TYR A 66 1.55 10.10 5.32
CA TYR A 66 1.65 8.71 4.87
C TYR A 66 0.29 8.01 4.80
N SER A 67 -0.63 8.35 5.71
CA SER A 67 -2.00 7.84 5.63
C SER A 67 -2.69 8.33 4.36
N LEU A 68 -2.56 9.63 4.05
CA LEU A 68 -3.15 10.19 2.83
C LEU A 68 -2.61 9.49 1.58
N ILE A 69 -1.29 9.32 1.49
CA ILE A 69 -0.64 8.73 0.32
C ILE A 69 -1.01 7.25 0.19
N PHE A 70 -0.79 6.43 1.22
CA PHE A 70 -0.92 4.98 1.11
C PHE A 70 -2.36 4.48 1.22
N LEU A 71 -3.24 5.11 2.01
CA LEU A 71 -4.64 4.66 2.14
C LEU A 71 -5.55 5.20 1.04
N TYR A 72 -5.19 6.32 0.40
CA TYR A 72 -6.04 6.99 -0.58
C TYR A 72 -5.34 7.20 -1.91
N THR A 73 -4.26 7.98 -1.98
CA THR A 73 -3.65 8.38 -3.25
C THR A 73 -3.19 7.16 -4.06
N GLU A 74 -2.49 6.23 -3.44
CA GLU A 74 -2.00 5.01 -4.09
C GLU A 74 -3.14 4.11 -4.62
N PRO A 75 -4.08 3.62 -3.79
CA PRO A 75 -5.15 2.77 -4.30
C PRO A 75 -6.01 3.49 -5.33
N LEU A 76 -6.31 4.78 -5.16
CA LEU A 76 -7.08 5.53 -6.16
C LEU A 76 -6.34 5.69 -7.49
N SER A 77 -5.01 5.88 -7.47
CA SER A 77 -4.22 6.01 -8.70
C SER A 77 -4.22 4.72 -9.52
N THR A 78 -3.98 3.58 -8.87
CA THR A 78 -4.01 2.25 -9.52
C THR A 78 -5.42 1.87 -9.96
N LEU A 79 -6.43 2.17 -9.15
CA LEU A 79 -7.83 1.98 -9.50
C LEU A 79 -8.21 2.80 -10.75
N THR A 80 -7.77 4.05 -10.82
CA THR A 80 -8.02 4.92 -11.97
C THR A 80 -7.39 4.35 -13.24
N GLY A 81 -6.16 3.81 -13.15
CA GLY A 81 -5.53 3.11 -14.27
C GLY A 81 -6.33 1.87 -14.73
N ALA A 82 -6.83 1.07 -13.79
CA ALA A 82 -7.65 -0.10 -14.11
C ALA A 82 -8.97 0.30 -14.79
N PHE A 83 -9.67 1.30 -14.25
CA PHE A 83 -10.91 1.82 -14.81
C PHE A 83 -10.70 2.46 -16.19
N ALA A 84 -9.59 3.19 -16.37
CA ALA A 84 -9.22 3.79 -17.64
C ALA A 84 -9.03 2.74 -18.75
N ALA A 85 -8.40 1.61 -18.42
CA ALA A 85 -8.15 0.52 -19.35
C ALA A 85 -9.41 -0.32 -19.67
N TRP A 86 -10.33 -0.50 -18.70
CA TRP A 86 -11.54 -1.32 -18.92
C TRP A 86 -12.70 -0.56 -19.55
N PHE A 87 -13.00 0.64 -19.04
CA PHE A 87 -14.26 1.32 -19.34
C PHE A 87 -14.04 2.54 -20.22
N PHE A 88 -13.40 3.57 -19.68
CA PHE A 88 -13.22 4.85 -20.34
C PHE A 88 -11.91 5.48 -19.87
N PRO A 89 -10.95 5.79 -20.76
CA PRO A 89 -11.10 5.90 -22.23
C PRO A 89 -11.02 4.57 -23.01
N GLY A 90 -10.77 3.45 -22.33
CA GLY A 90 -10.77 2.10 -22.88
C GLY A 90 -9.38 1.59 -23.28
N ALA A 91 -9.31 0.29 -23.62
CA ALA A 91 -8.05 -0.42 -23.84
C ALA A 91 -7.21 0.14 -25.01
N THR A 92 -7.86 0.60 -26.09
CA THR A 92 -7.16 1.17 -27.26
C THR A 92 -6.43 2.46 -26.92
N TRP A 93 -7.09 3.35 -26.20
CA TRP A 93 -6.46 4.57 -25.72
C TRP A 93 -5.33 4.25 -24.74
N PHE A 94 -5.59 3.36 -23.77
CA PHE A 94 -4.59 3.02 -22.77
C PHE A 94 -3.33 2.39 -23.38
N HIS A 95 -3.51 1.50 -24.37
CA HIS A 95 -2.43 0.93 -25.16
C HIS A 95 -1.58 2.00 -25.85
N HIS A 96 -2.24 2.97 -26.51
CA HIS A 96 -1.54 4.07 -27.16
C HIS A 96 -0.78 4.96 -26.16
N GLN A 97 -1.28 5.10 -24.93
CA GLN A 97 -0.60 5.87 -23.89
C GLN A 97 0.60 5.15 -23.26
N LEU A 98 0.80 3.84 -23.49
CA LEU A 98 1.96 3.11 -22.94
C LEU A 98 3.30 3.66 -23.43
N VAL A 99 3.34 4.20 -24.65
CA VAL A 99 4.51 4.86 -25.22
C VAL A 99 4.08 6.24 -25.69
N PRO A 100 4.73 7.33 -25.24
CA PRO A 100 4.43 8.66 -25.74
C PRO A 100 4.59 8.74 -27.26
N SER A 101 3.51 9.15 -27.95
CA SER A 101 3.51 9.47 -29.37
C SER A 101 2.64 10.72 -29.60
N PHE A 102 2.96 11.46 -30.67
CA PHE A 102 2.14 12.58 -31.16
C PHE A 102 1.09 12.13 -32.19
N ASP A 103 1.09 10.84 -32.57
CA ASP A 103 0.13 10.28 -33.50
C ASP A 103 -1.29 10.26 -32.89
N PRO A 104 -2.35 10.37 -33.70
CA PRO A 104 -3.71 10.24 -33.20
C PRO A 104 -3.94 8.83 -32.63
N VAL A 105 -4.75 8.76 -31.58
CA VAL A 105 -5.15 7.48 -30.96
C VAL A 105 -5.83 6.60 -32.02
N PRO A 106 -5.39 5.34 -32.21
CA PRO A 106 -6.02 4.44 -33.16
C PRO A 106 -7.50 4.21 -32.85
N VAL A 107 -8.32 4.03 -33.89
CA VAL A 107 -9.77 3.78 -33.74
C VAL A 107 -10.04 2.42 -33.07
N ALA A 108 -9.19 1.43 -33.30
CA ALA A 108 -9.27 0.11 -32.70
C ALA A 108 -7.89 -0.53 -32.53
N LEU A 109 -7.80 -1.46 -31.58
CA LEU A 109 -6.66 -2.38 -31.49
C LEU A 109 -6.82 -3.47 -32.53
N ASN A 110 -5.86 -3.57 -33.45
CA ASN A 110 -5.89 -4.54 -34.54
C ASN A 110 -5.61 -5.98 -34.05
N ASN A 111 -4.91 -6.14 -32.92
CA ASN A 111 -4.55 -7.45 -32.36
C ASN A 111 -5.33 -7.76 -31.08
N VAL A 112 -5.98 -8.93 -31.06
CA VAL A 112 -6.66 -9.46 -29.86
C VAL A 112 -5.68 -9.71 -28.72
N ARG A 113 -4.42 -10.04 -29.03
CA ARG A 113 -3.35 -10.28 -28.05
C ARG A 113 -3.03 -9.02 -27.25
N ASP A 114 -2.91 -7.89 -27.91
CA ASP A 114 -2.61 -6.59 -27.28
C ASP A 114 -3.75 -6.19 -26.36
N LYS A 115 -5.00 -6.33 -26.83
CA LYS A 115 -6.19 -6.09 -26.00
C LYS A 115 -6.22 -6.98 -24.75
N MET A 116 -5.90 -8.27 -24.89
CA MET A 116 -5.81 -9.20 -23.76
C MET A 116 -4.73 -8.74 -22.77
N ALA A 117 -3.54 -8.36 -23.24
CA ALA A 117 -2.46 -7.89 -22.39
C ALA A 117 -2.86 -6.64 -21.58
N ILE A 118 -3.52 -5.66 -22.21
CA ILE A 118 -4.01 -4.46 -21.51
C ILE A 118 -5.07 -4.79 -20.46
N TRP A 119 -5.96 -5.73 -20.73
CA TRP A 119 -6.96 -6.16 -19.75
C TRP A 119 -6.34 -6.93 -18.58
N GLN A 120 -5.32 -7.75 -18.81
CA GLN A 120 -4.58 -8.40 -17.72
C GLN A 120 -3.81 -7.36 -16.88
N LEU A 121 -3.21 -6.37 -17.52
CA LEU A 121 -2.59 -5.23 -16.82
C LEU A 121 -3.60 -4.48 -15.95
N ALA A 122 -4.81 -4.22 -16.46
CA ALA A 122 -5.89 -3.60 -15.70
C ALA A 122 -6.31 -4.45 -14.49
N ASN A 123 -6.37 -5.78 -14.63
CA ASN A 123 -6.61 -6.69 -13.51
C ASN A 123 -5.52 -6.57 -12.43
N CYS A 124 -4.25 -6.50 -12.82
CA CYS A 124 -3.15 -6.30 -11.86
C CYS A 124 -3.28 -4.96 -11.12
N TYR A 125 -3.62 -3.88 -11.82
CA TYR A 125 -3.83 -2.57 -11.19
C TYR A 125 -5.01 -2.58 -10.21
N PHE A 126 -6.10 -3.26 -10.58
CA PHE A 126 -7.24 -3.43 -9.69
C PHE A 126 -6.87 -4.25 -8.45
N LEU A 127 -6.14 -5.35 -8.62
CA LEU A 127 -5.65 -6.16 -7.50
C LEU A 127 -4.78 -5.34 -6.54
N LEU A 128 -3.82 -4.57 -7.07
CA LEU A 128 -2.99 -3.68 -6.26
C LEU A 128 -3.84 -2.66 -5.48
N SER A 129 -4.83 -2.04 -6.13
CA SER A 129 -5.77 -1.14 -5.45
C SER A 129 -6.50 -1.84 -4.32
N LEU A 130 -6.99 -3.07 -4.53
CA LEU A 130 -7.73 -3.80 -3.51
C LEU A 130 -6.83 -4.21 -2.34
N CYS A 131 -5.61 -4.69 -2.61
CA CYS A 131 -4.64 -5.02 -1.59
C CYS A 131 -4.32 -3.80 -0.71
N SER A 132 -3.93 -2.67 -1.32
CA SER A 132 -3.64 -1.44 -0.57
C SER A 132 -4.89 -0.90 0.13
N TRP A 133 -6.09 -1.05 -0.45
CA TRP A 133 -7.32 -0.60 0.17
C TRP A 133 -7.71 -1.42 1.40
N PHE A 134 -7.78 -2.75 1.27
CA PHE A 134 -8.28 -3.65 2.30
C PHE A 134 -7.23 -3.99 3.36
N VAL A 135 -5.98 -4.28 2.99
CA VAL A 135 -4.95 -4.70 3.94
C VAL A 135 -4.62 -3.57 4.90
N LEU A 136 -4.42 -2.35 4.40
CA LEU A 136 -4.10 -1.20 5.25
C LEU A 136 -5.28 -0.80 6.15
N ARG A 137 -6.53 -0.89 5.66
CA ARG A 137 -7.72 -0.63 6.48
C ARG A 137 -7.93 -1.71 7.54
N SER A 138 -7.70 -2.97 7.20
CA SER A 138 -7.74 -4.08 8.16
C SER A 138 -6.69 -3.88 9.25
N ALA A 139 -5.45 -3.57 8.89
CA ALA A 139 -4.38 -3.26 9.84
C ALA A 139 -4.73 -2.05 10.73
N ARG A 140 -5.37 -1.01 10.16
CA ARG A 140 -5.85 0.15 10.91
C ARG A 140 -6.98 -0.20 11.86
N ASP A 141 -7.92 -1.05 11.49
CA ASP A 141 -9.16 -1.24 12.26
C ASP A 141 -9.04 -2.36 13.29
N TYR A 142 -8.33 -3.45 12.98
CA TYR A 142 -8.20 -4.61 13.88
C TYR A 142 -6.94 -4.61 14.76
N LEU A 143 -5.85 -3.95 14.35
CA LEU A 143 -4.57 -3.97 15.08
C LEU A 143 -4.27 -2.67 15.85
N ARG A 144 -5.30 -1.90 16.23
CA ARG A 144 -5.12 -0.63 16.97
C ARG A 144 -4.45 -0.79 18.33
N HIS A 145 -4.61 -1.96 18.94
CA HIS A 145 -4.12 -2.26 20.28
C HIS A 145 -2.74 -2.94 20.29
N ASP A 146 -2.23 -3.36 19.13
CA ASP A 146 -0.94 -4.04 18.97
C ASP A 146 -0.11 -3.37 17.87
N LEU A 147 0.65 -2.35 18.28
CA LEU A 147 1.45 -1.51 17.39
C LEU A 147 2.58 -2.28 16.68
N PRO A 148 3.35 -3.16 17.37
CA PRO A 148 4.36 -3.98 16.69
C PRO A 148 3.79 -4.85 15.56
N SER A 149 2.68 -5.55 15.80
CA SER A 149 2.04 -6.39 14.78
C SER A 149 1.44 -5.54 13.66
N GLN A 150 0.86 -4.38 13.98
CA GLN A 150 0.37 -3.43 12.99
C GLN A 150 1.50 -2.96 12.05
N GLU A 151 2.66 -2.61 12.61
CA GLU A 151 3.82 -2.20 11.83
C GLU A 151 4.35 -3.34 10.96
N HIS A 152 4.36 -4.57 11.48
CA HIS A 152 4.78 -5.75 10.73
C HIS A 152 3.90 -5.99 9.49
N ILE A 153 2.57 -5.94 9.63
CA ILE A 153 1.64 -6.11 8.49
C ILE A 153 1.79 -4.98 7.46
N VAL A 154 1.94 -3.73 7.92
CA VAL A 154 2.17 -2.60 6.99
C VAL A 154 3.49 -2.79 6.26
N ARG A 155 4.54 -3.22 6.95
CA ARG A 155 5.85 -3.49 6.37
C ARG A 155 5.79 -4.64 5.36
N SER A 156 5.11 -5.74 5.68
CA SER A 156 4.98 -6.90 4.78
C SER A 156 4.22 -6.56 3.50
N LEU A 157 3.33 -5.56 3.54
CA LEU A 157 2.74 -4.98 2.34
C LEU A 157 3.71 -4.02 1.61
N LEU A 158 4.33 -3.07 2.31
CA LEU A 158 5.12 -2.02 1.65
C LEU A 158 6.42 -2.53 1.00
N VAL A 159 7.01 -3.62 1.52
CA VAL A 159 8.26 -4.20 0.97
C VAL A 159 8.10 -4.69 -0.46
N PRO A 160 7.16 -5.60 -0.80
CA PRO A 160 6.97 -6.02 -2.17
C PRO A 160 6.58 -4.86 -3.08
N LEU A 161 5.78 -3.90 -2.61
CA LEU A 161 5.46 -2.71 -3.41
C LEU A 161 6.71 -1.87 -3.73
N ALA A 162 7.62 -1.67 -2.77
CA ALA A 162 8.87 -0.94 -3.02
C ALA A 162 9.78 -1.65 -4.03
N ILE A 163 9.79 -2.99 -4.03
CA ILE A 163 10.52 -3.78 -5.04
C ILE A 163 9.89 -3.60 -6.42
N VAL A 164 8.55 -3.69 -6.49
CA VAL A 164 7.81 -3.53 -7.75
C VAL A 164 7.95 -2.12 -8.31
N ASP A 165 8.03 -1.07 -7.48
CA ASP A 165 8.27 0.29 -7.99
C ASP A 165 9.56 0.38 -8.81
N VAL A 166 10.65 -0.17 -8.28
CA VAL A 166 11.97 -0.12 -8.91
C VAL A 166 11.99 -0.96 -10.18
N THR A 167 11.46 -2.19 -10.12
CA THR A 167 11.43 -3.05 -11.30
C THR A 167 10.52 -2.47 -12.39
N HIS A 168 9.39 -1.88 -12.02
CA HIS A 168 8.47 -1.23 -12.95
C HIS A 168 9.11 -0.04 -13.66
N VAL A 169 9.80 0.85 -12.93
CA VAL A 169 10.49 2.00 -13.52
C VAL A 169 11.62 1.53 -14.46
N ILE A 170 12.42 0.56 -14.03
CA ILE A 170 13.52 0.02 -14.82
C ILE A 170 13.02 -0.62 -16.13
N VAL A 171 11.99 -1.46 -16.07
CA VAL A 171 11.42 -2.11 -17.25
C VAL A 171 10.77 -1.09 -18.18
N THR A 172 10.09 -0.07 -17.63
CA THR A 172 9.49 1.01 -18.44
C THR A 172 10.55 1.81 -19.19
N LEU A 173 11.66 2.15 -18.54
CA LEU A 173 12.78 2.84 -19.18
C LEU A 173 13.49 1.97 -20.23
N MET A 174 13.57 0.65 -20.03
CA MET A 174 14.15 -0.25 -21.03
C MET A 174 13.26 -0.42 -22.27
N ALA A 175 11.95 -0.40 -22.11
CA ALA A 175 11.00 -0.58 -23.21
C ALA A 175 10.82 0.70 -24.07
N MET A 176 11.16 1.87 -23.52
CA MET A 176 10.92 3.16 -24.18
C MET A 176 12.07 3.56 -25.13
N PRO A 177 11.79 4.23 -26.26
CA PRO A 177 12.82 4.80 -27.12
C PRO A 177 13.69 5.84 -26.38
N GLN A 178 15.01 5.77 -26.59
CA GLN A 178 15.98 6.64 -25.90
C GLN A 178 15.75 8.14 -26.17
N ASP A 179 15.18 8.49 -27.32
CA ASP A 179 14.90 9.88 -27.69
C ASP A 179 13.75 10.48 -26.88
N VAL A 180 12.79 9.64 -26.45
CA VAL A 180 11.66 10.04 -25.60
C VAL A 180 12.09 10.11 -24.13
N ILE A 181 12.95 9.19 -23.69
CA ILE A 181 13.44 9.16 -22.29
C ILE A 181 14.15 10.47 -21.90
N ARG A 182 14.91 11.07 -22.83
CA ARG A 182 15.67 12.30 -22.57
C ARG A 182 14.80 13.56 -22.47
N LYS A 183 13.50 13.46 -22.78
CA LYS A 183 12.58 14.59 -22.85
C LYS A 183 11.39 14.40 -21.89
N PRO A 184 11.62 14.51 -20.58
CA PRO A 184 10.57 14.28 -19.58
C PRO A 184 9.39 15.26 -19.67
N LEU A 185 9.58 16.41 -20.31
CA LEU A 185 8.51 17.39 -20.56
C LEU A 185 7.55 16.98 -21.68
N GLU A 186 7.95 16.06 -22.55
CA GLU A 186 7.12 15.54 -23.66
C GLU A 186 6.36 14.26 -23.25
N TRP A 187 6.50 13.81 -22.01
CA TRP A 187 5.84 12.59 -21.53
C TRP A 187 4.33 12.79 -21.39
N ASN A 188 3.56 11.76 -21.77
CA ASN A 188 2.14 11.74 -21.53
C ASN A 188 1.81 11.43 -20.05
N GLY A 189 0.53 11.58 -19.67
CA GLY A 189 0.08 11.37 -18.30
C GLY A 189 0.37 9.96 -17.78
N THR A 190 0.20 8.93 -18.61
CA THR A 190 0.48 7.53 -18.25
C THR A 190 1.97 7.30 -17.99
N THR A 191 2.85 7.92 -18.77
CA THR A 191 4.31 7.82 -18.60
C THR A 191 4.78 8.54 -17.33
N HIS A 192 4.24 9.74 -17.06
CA HIS A 192 4.47 10.39 -15.78
C HIS A 192 3.95 9.56 -14.60
N GLY A 193 2.81 8.89 -14.76
CA GLY A 193 2.30 7.90 -13.80
C GLY A 193 3.30 6.78 -13.55
N ASN A 194 3.74 6.09 -14.60
CA ASN A 194 4.60 4.91 -14.51
C ASN A 194 6.00 5.24 -13.98
N ILE A 195 6.56 6.41 -14.31
CA ILE A 195 7.92 6.78 -13.92
C ILE A 195 7.92 7.77 -12.75
N THR A 196 7.38 8.97 -12.95
CA THR A 196 7.50 10.07 -11.98
C THR A 196 6.73 9.77 -10.69
N PHE A 197 5.48 9.34 -10.83
CA PHE A 197 4.61 9.06 -9.68
C PHE A 197 5.03 7.76 -8.97
N THR A 198 5.39 6.70 -9.69
CA THR A 198 5.97 5.49 -9.09
C THR A 198 7.27 5.78 -8.32
N MET A 199 8.17 6.60 -8.85
CA MET A 199 9.38 7.02 -8.13
C MET A 199 9.06 7.84 -6.88
N PHE A 200 8.04 8.70 -6.93
CA PHE A 200 7.57 9.43 -5.75
C PHE A 200 7.04 8.47 -4.67
N LEU A 201 6.26 7.45 -5.05
CA LEU A 201 5.78 6.44 -4.10
C LEU A 201 6.95 5.63 -3.51
N PHE A 202 7.91 5.21 -4.34
CA PHE A 202 9.12 4.54 -3.89
C PHE A 202 9.88 5.35 -2.83
N LEU A 203 10.14 6.64 -3.11
CA LEU A 203 10.82 7.52 -2.17
C LEU A 203 10.04 7.68 -0.85
N THR A 204 8.71 7.75 -0.94
CA THR A 204 7.83 7.80 0.23
C THR A 204 7.92 6.51 1.05
N ARG A 205 7.98 5.33 0.41
CA ARG A 205 8.19 4.03 1.08
C ARG A 205 9.54 3.96 1.76
N ILE A 206 10.59 4.43 1.09
CA ILE A 206 11.94 4.50 1.66
C ILE A 206 11.98 5.45 2.86
N ALA A 207 11.30 6.59 2.81
CA ALA A 207 11.16 7.49 3.95
C ALA A 207 10.43 6.82 5.13
N TRP A 208 9.38 6.05 4.84
CA TRP A 208 8.65 5.26 5.85
C TRP A 208 9.54 4.18 6.50
N PHE A 209 10.31 3.43 5.71
CA PHE A 209 11.28 2.43 6.22
C PHE A 209 12.42 3.06 7.01
N ALA A 210 12.82 4.28 6.65
CA ALA A 210 13.83 5.04 7.39
C ALA A 210 13.29 5.62 8.71
N GLY A 211 11.98 5.56 8.96
CA GLY A 211 11.34 6.10 10.16
C GLY A 211 11.17 7.62 10.13
N VAL A 212 11.22 8.25 8.95
CA VAL A 212 11.07 9.71 8.83
C VAL A 212 9.63 10.10 9.18
N GLY A 213 9.44 10.91 10.22
CA GLY A 213 8.12 11.41 10.62
C GLY A 213 7.20 10.39 11.29
N ARG A 214 7.73 9.28 11.82
CA ARG A 214 6.96 8.31 12.62
C ARG A 214 7.80 7.70 13.76
N THR A 215 7.13 7.24 14.81
CA THR A 215 7.77 6.42 15.85
C THR A 215 7.87 4.97 15.38
N VAL A 216 9.08 4.42 15.35
CA VAL A 216 9.32 3.02 14.99
C VAL A 216 9.22 2.18 16.26
N HIS A 217 8.30 1.23 16.31
CA HIS A 217 8.16 0.33 17.44
C HIS A 217 8.99 -0.92 17.16
N HIS A 218 10.22 -0.95 17.69
CA HIS A 218 11.11 -2.10 17.49
C HIS A 218 10.63 -3.28 18.35
N THR A 219 10.24 -4.37 17.70
CA THR A 219 9.97 -5.67 18.35
C THR A 219 11.31 -6.32 18.74
N GLY A 220 11.98 -5.72 19.72
CA GLY A 220 13.21 -6.23 20.30
C GLY A 220 13.14 -6.04 21.80
N GLY A 221 12.39 -6.91 22.48
CA GLY A 221 12.43 -6.97 23.93
C GLY A 221 13.86 -7.31 24.41
N PRO A 222 14.30 -6.83 25.58
CA PRO A 222 15.58 -7.22 26.13
C PRO A 222 15.61 -8.74 26.29
N LYS A 223 16.62 -9.40 25.69
CA LYS A 223 16.88 -10.82 25.94
C LYS A 223 17.25 -10.96 27.42
N VAL A 224 16.32 -11.49 28.22
CA VAL A 224 16.61 -11.93 29.59
C VAL A 224 17.65 -13.04 29.46
N LYS A 225 18.88 -12.78 29.91
CA LYS A 225 19.86 -13.84 30.16
C LYS A 225 19.38 -14.58 31.41
N GLU A 226 18.81 -15.77 31.24
CA GLU A 226 18.74 -16.71 32.33
C GLU A 226 20.17 -17.16 32.66
N THR A 227 20.60 -16.85 33.88
CA THR A 227 21.87 -17.28 34.51
C THR A 227 21.62 -18.50 35.37
#